data_AF-A0A075GCD5-F1
#
_entry.id   AF-A0A075GCD5-F1
#
_cell.length_a   1.000
_cell.length_b   1.000
_cell.length_c   1.000
_cell.angle_alpha   90.00
_cell.angle_beta   90.00
_cell.angle_gamma   90.00
#
_symmetry.space_group_name_H-M   'P 1'
#
loop_
_entity.id
_entity.type
_entity.pdbx_description
1 polymer ?
#
loop_
_entity_poly.entity_id
_entity_poly.type
_entity_poly.pdbx_seq_one_letter_code
_entity_poly.pdbx_strand_id
1 'polypeptide(L)'
;MERLDEETAAKLAEPVGKIVAELQSQRSHDVQVTAANEGDWPPCMAAAINELNAGENVNHAGRRFLGNMSRALGLSREECSSFFVNAPDYKAETTEYQVNQLYSTEYTPEKCDTLRLHARCPVASGLVDDQLCRREWLTHPLKYVRAKQRRRMRDEPPPEAFAEPQPAAATTAEITAEPQIPDEAPSKADSQDNA
;
A
#
# COMPACT_ATOMS: atom_id res chain seq x y z
N MET A 1 -3.68 49.34 -4.13
CA MET A 1 -3.87 48.27 -3.13
C MET A 1 -3.71 48.93 -1.78
N GLU A 2 -4.82 49.30 -1.14
CA GLU A 2 -4.80 49.96 0.17
C GLU A 2 -4.21 49.00 1.21
N ARG A 3 -3.28 49.51 2.02
CA ARG A 3 -2.69 48.76 3.13
C ARG A 3 -3.70 48.77 4.27
N LEU A 4 -3.97 47.60 4.85
CA LEU A 4 -4.77 47.50 6.08
C LEU A 4 -4.18 48.41 7.15
N ASP A 5 -5.05 49.15 7.83
CA ASP A 5 -4.72 49.93 9.02
C ASP A 5 -4.39 49.00 10.20
N GLU A 6 -3.51 49.48 11.07
CA GLU A 6 -2.92 48.68 12.15
C GLU A 6 -3.97 48.22 13.18
N GLU A 7 -5.02 49.02 13.36
CA GLU A 7 -6.16 48.69 14.22
C GLU A 7 -6.98 47.52 13.67
N THR A 8 -7.25 47.50 12.36
CA THR A 8 -7.95 46.38 11.70
C THR A 8 -7.08 45.12 11.68
N ALA A 9 -5.77 45.24 11.47
CA ALA A 9 -4.85 44.11 11.54
C ALA A 9 -4.84 43.45 12.92
N ALA A 10 -4.82 44.26 14.00
CA ALA A 10 -4.86 43.76 15.37
C ALA A 10 -6.18 43.02 15.69
N LYS A 11 -7.32 43.54 15.23
CA LYS A 11 -8.64 42.91 15.43
C LYS A 11 -8.79 41.58 14.67
N LEU A 12 -8.13 41.44 13.52
CA LEU A 12 -8.19 40.23 12.70
C LEU A 12 -7.14 39.18 13.09
N ALA A 13 -6.11 39.54 13.85
CA ALA A 13 -5.02 38.63 14.20
C ALA A 13 -5.49 37.35 14.91
N GLU A 14 -6.38 37.47 15.90
CA GLU A 14 -6.88 36.31 16.66
C GLU A 14 -7.86 35.45 15.84
N PRO A 15 -8.91 36.01 15.17
CA PRO A 15 -9.79 35.23 14.31
C PRO A 15 -9.06 34.53 13.16
N VAL A 16 -8.14 35.23 12.48
CA VAL A 16 -7.35 34.65 11.39
C VAL A 16 -6.40 33.59 11.93
N GLY A 17 -5.76 33.81 13.08
CA GLY A 17 -4.94 32.80 13.74
C GLY A 17 -5.71 31.52 14.05
N LYS A 18 -6.95 31.63 14.55
CA LYS A 18 -7.85 30.50 14.79
C LYS A 18 -8.22 29.76 13.51
N ILE A 19 -8.59 30.49 12.44
CA ILE A 19 -8.91 29.89 11.14
C ILE A 19 -7.70 29.19 10.54
N VAL A 20 -6.51 29.79 10.61
CA VAL A 20 -5.28 29.19 10.10
C VAL A 20 -4.90 27.94 10.91
N ALA A 21 -5.02 27.98 12.24
CA ALA A 21 -4.78 26.82 13.11
C ALA A 21 -5.76 25.67 12.81
N GLU A 22 -7.05 25.98 12.61
CA GLU A 22 -8.06 24.99 12.24
C GLU A 22 -7.79 24.39 10.86
N LEU A 23 -7.46 25.21 9.86
CA LEU A 23 -7.09 24.74 8.52
C LEU A 23 -5.80 23.90 8.55
N GLN A 24 -4.82 24.24 9.39
CA GLN A 24 -3.60 23.46 9.59
C GLN A 24 -3.89 22.13 10.28
N SER A 25 -4.78 22.13 11.30
CA SER A 25 -5.25 20.93 11.99
C SER A 25 -6.00 19.97 11.05
N GLN A 26 -6.88 20.51 10.20
CA GLN A 26 -7.55 19.73 9.15
C GLN A 26 -6.55 19.20 8.11
N ARG A 27 -5.48 19.95 7.81
CA ARG A 27 -4.41 19.48 6.92
C ARG A 27 -3.55 18.38 7.55
N SER A 28 -3.38 18.34 8.88
CA SER A 28 -2.72 17.21 9.55
C SER A 28 -3.56 15.93 9.60
N HIS A 29 -4.87 16.02 9.33
CA HIS A 29 -5.70 14.85 8.99
C HIS A 29 -5.55 14.43 7.52
N ASP A 30 -4.45 14.81 6.85
CA ASP A 30 -4.04 14.13 5.62
C ASP A 30 -3.78 12.68 6.01
N VAL A 31 -4.74 11.81 5.64
CA VAL A 31 -4.55 10.37 5.58
C VAL A 31 -3.19 10.17 4.93
N GLN A 32 -2.20 9.75 5.72
CA GLN A 32 -0.95 9.31 5.14
C GLN A 32 -1.35 8.21 4.16
N VAL A 33 -1.05 8.44 2.88
CA VAL A 33 -1.28 7.44 1.84
C VAL A 33 -0.18 6.40 2.02
N THR A 34 -0.24 5.67 3.13
CA THR A 34 0.73 4.66 3.52
C THR A 34 -0.05 3.37 3.72
N ALA A 35 0.43 2.30 3.09
CA ALA A 35 -0.24 1.00 2.98
C ALA A 35 -1.61 1.07 2.28
N ALA A 36 -1.62 1.55 1.02
CA ALA A 36 -2.78 1.34 0.16
C ALA A 36 -2.89 -0.15 -0.16
N ASN A 37 -3.88 -0.82 0.45
CA ASN A 37 -4.33 -2.14 0.03
C ASN A 37 -4.52 -2.13 -1.50
N GLU A 38 -4.31 -3.27 -2.17
CA GLU A 38 -4.51 -3.37 -3.63
C GLU A 38 -5.88 -2.86 -4.07
N GLY A 39 -6.88 -3.06 -3.21
CA GLY A 39 -8.23 -2.53 -3.37
C GLY A 39 -8.32 -1.02 -3.48
N ASP A 40 -7.35 -0.23 -2.99
CA ASP A 40 -7.35 1.23 -3.03
C ASP A 40 -6.68 1.82 -4.29
N TRP A 41 -6.06 0.99 -5.12
CA TRP A 41 -5.28 1.45 -6.27
C TRP A 41 -6.17 2.11 -7.34
N PRO A 42 -5.67 3.17 -8.01
CA PRO A 42 -6.40 3.82 -9.09
C PRO A 42 -6.44 2.92 -10.33
N PRO A 43 -7.49 3.05 -11.18
CA PRO A 43 -7.66 2.18 -12.34
C PRO A 43 -6.49 2.25 -13.32
N CYS A 44 -5.81 3.41 -13.44
CA CYS A 44 -4.63 3.55 -14.29
C CYS A 44 -3.42 2.74 -13.80
N MET A 45 -3.25 2.54 -12.49
CA MET A 45 -2.19 1.70 -11.94
C MET A 45 -2.53 0.22 -12.15
N ALA A 46 -3.77 -0.18 -11.85
CA ALA A 46 -4.24 -1.53 -12.07
C ALA A 46 -4.14 -1.95 -13.55
N ALA A 47 -4.48 -1.05 -14.48
CA ALA A 47 -4.35 -1.30 -15.91
C ALA A 47 -2.88 -1.55 -16.32
N ALA A 48 -1.93 -0.74 -15.84
CA ALA A 48 -0.51 -0.96 -16.14
C ALA A 48 0.01 -2.30 -15.60
N ILE A 49 -0.42 -2.70 -14.40
CA ILE A 49 -0.05 -4.00 -13.81
C ILE A 49 -0.67 -5.14 -14.62
N ASN A 50 -1.93 -5.01 -15.05
CA ASN A 50 -2.60 -6.01 -15.87
C ASN A 50 -1.94 -6.19 -17.25
N GLU A 51 -1.53 -5.09 -17.89
CA GLU A 51 -0.75 -5.13 -19.14
C GLU A 51 0.56 -5.91 -18.94
N LEU A 52 1.30 -5.62 -17.87
CA LEU A 52 2.54 -6.34 -17.55
C LEU A 52 2.28 -7.82 -17.26
N ASN A 53 1.24 -8.16 -16.51
CA ASN A 53 0.86 -9.53 -16.21
C ASN A 53 0.42 -10.32 -17.44
N ALA A 54 -0.15 -9.65 -18.44
CA ALA A 54 -0.47 -10.23 -19.75
C ALA A 54 0.76 -10.43 -20.65
N GLY A 55 1.95 -10.00 -20.20
CA GLY A 55 3.16 -10.00 -21.01
C GLY A 55 3.21 -8.90 -22.07
N GLU A 56 2.32 -7.91 -21.97
CA GLU A 56 2.29 -6.78 -22.88
C GLU A 56 3.32 -5.71 -22.50
N ASN A 57 3.84 -5.01 -23.51
CA ASN A 57 4.83 -3.98 -23.29
C ASN A 57 4.17 -2.65 -22.87
N VAL A 58 4.30 -2.30 -21.60
CA VAL A 58 3.92 -0.96 -21.11
C VAL A 58 4.91 0.09 -21.63
N ASN A 59 4.39 1.18 -22.19
CA ASN A 59 5.22 2.27 -22.70
C ASN A 59 6.04 2.95 -21.59
N HIS A 60 7.07 3.72 -21.96
CA HIS A 60 7.96 4.37 -21.00
C HIS A 60 7.21 5.28 -19.99
N ALA A 61 6.18 6.00 -20.44
CA ALA A 61 5.36 6.84 -19.56
C ALA A 61 4.61 6.00 -18.51
N GLY A 62 4.03 4.86 -18.90
CA GLY A 62 3.34 3.95 -17.98
C GLY A 62 4.28 3.30 -16.97
N ARG A 63 5.50 2.94 -17.37
CA ARG A 63 6.51 2.39 -16.45
C ARG A 63 6.96 3.43 -15.42
N ARG A 64 7.23 4.67 -15.85
CA ARG A 64 7.55 5.78 -14.93
C ARG A 64 6.38 6.10 -13.99
N PHE A 65 5.16 6.15 -14.53
CA PHE A 65 3.95 6.34 -13.74
C PHE A 65 3.83 5.27 -12.66
N LEU A 66 3.94 3.99 -13.03
CA LEU A 66 3.83 2.86 -12.10
C LEU A 66 4.87 2.97 -10.99
N GLY A 67 6.13 3.23 -11.32
CA GLY A 67 7.19 3.42 -10.31
C GLY A 67 6.91 4.58 -9.35
N ASN A 68 6.56 5.76 -9.89
CA ASN A 68 6.26 6.93 -9.07
C ASN A 68 5.03 6.71 -8.18
N MET A 69 4.00 6.04 -8.72
CA MET A 69 2.79 5.71 -7.99
C MET A 69 3.07 4.70 -6.87
N SER A 70 3.80 3.62 -7.15
CA SER A 70 4.23 2.64 -6.14
C SER A 70 4.96 3.31 -4.98
N ARG A 71 5.92 4.19 -5.29
CA ARG A 71 6.61 4.97 -4.26
C ARG A 71 5.66 5.84 -3.46
N ALA A 72 4.76 6.57 -4.13
CA ALA A 72 3.83 7.48 -3.47
C ALA A 72 2.79 6.76 -2.58
N LEU A 73 2.55 5.47 -2.84
CA LEU A 73 1.71 4.59 -2.01
C LEU A 73 2.48 3.92 -0.85
N GLY A 74 3.81 4.08 -0.82
CA GLY A 74 4.68 3.46 0.17
C GLY A 74 5.05 2.00 -0.12
N LEU A 75 4.85 1.51 -1.35
CA LEU A 75 5.30 0.17 -1.75
C LEU A 75 6.83 0.11 -1.76
N SER A 76 7.38 -1.03 -1.35
CA SER A 76 8.82 -1.29 -1.35
C SER A 76 9.39 -1.31 -2.77
N ARG A 77 10.71 -1.21 -2.88
CA ARG A 77 11.41 -1.26 -4.18
C ARG A 77 11.29 -2.66 -4.80
N GLU A 78 11.30 -3.68 -3.95
CA GLU A 78 11.13 -5.08 -4.32
C GLU A 78 9.71 -5.32 -4.85
N GLU A 79 8.69 -4.83 -4.14
CA GLU A 79 7.29 -4.87 -4.60
C GLU A 79 7.13 -4.17 -5.95
N CYS A 80 7.68 -2.95 -6.09
CA CYS A 80 7.63 -2.23 -7.36
C CYS A 80 8.36 -2.96 -8.49
N SER A 81 9.50 -3.59 -8.21
CA SER A 81 10.27 -4.35 -9.20
C SER A 81 9.52 -5.61 -9.64
N SER A 82 8.78 -6.23 -8.73
CA SER A 82 8.00 -7.45 -9.01
C SER A 82 6.95 -7.26 -10.10
N PHE A 83 6.36 -6.06 -10.23
CA PHE A 83 5.38 -5.77 -11.28
C PHE A 83 5.95 -5.92 -12.69
N PHE A 84 7.26 -5.76 -12.87
CA PHE A 84 7.90 -5.77 -14.19
C PHE A 84 8.43 -7.15 -14.61
N VAL A 85 8.34 -8.18 -13.76
CA VAL A 85 8.92 -9.51 -14.04
C VAL A 85 8.36 -10.16 -15.30
N ASN A 86 7.09 -9.92 -15.59
CA ASN A 86 6.40 -10.45 -16.76
C ASN A 86 6.58 -9.58 -18.03
N ALA A 87 7.31 -8.46 -17.93
CA ALA A 87 7.56 -7.61 -19.09
C ALA A 87 8.43 -8.34 -20.14
N PRO A 88 8.14 -8.16 -21.45
CA PRO A 88 8.85 -8.88 -22.51
C PRO A 88 10.35 -8.54 -22.61
N ASP A 89 10.75 -7.39 -22.08
CA ASP A 89 12.13 -6.87 -22.05
C ASP A 89 12.75 -6.90 -20.64
N TYR A 90 12.16 -7.67 -19.71
CA TYR A 90 12.58 -7.70 -18.32
C TYR A 90 14.03 -8.15 -18.15
N LYS A 91 14.79 -7.36 -17.39
CA LYS A 91 16.16 -7.69 -16.94
C LYS A 91 16.28 -7.27 -15.48
N ALA A 92 16.35 -8.24 -14.58
CA ALA A 92 16.31 -8.02 -13.12
C ALA A 92 17.26 -6.90 -12.65
N GLU A 93 18.55 -7.00 -12.98
CA GLU A 93 19.56 -6.00 -12.57
C GLU A 93 19.26 -4.59 -13.07
N THR A 94 18.79 -4.48 -14.32
CA THR A 94 18.49 -3.17 -14.93
C THR A 94 17.23 -2.57 -14.33
N THR A 95 16.18 -3.38 -14.15
CA THR A 95 14.93 -2.94 -13.53
C THR A 95 15.17 -2.49 -12.10
N GLU A 96 15.90 -3.28 -11.30
CA GLU A 96 16.23 -2.94 -9.92
C GLU A 96 17.02 -1.63 -9.83
N TYR A 97 18.04 -1.44 -10.68
CA TYR A 97 18.78 -0.18 -10.76
C TYR A 97 17.87 1.01 -11.11
N GLN A 98 17.00 0.86 -12.10
CA GLN A 98 16.06 1.91 -12.51
C GLN A 98 15.05 2.25 -11.42
N VAL A 99 14.50 1.25 -10.74
CA VAL A 99 13.57 1.43 -9.62
C VAL A 99 14.27 2.11 -8.45
N ASN A 100 15.50 1.71 -8.11
CA ASN A 100 16.30 2.35 -7.07
C ASN A 100 16.55 3.84 -7.36
N GLN A 101 16.91 4.17 -8.60
CA GLN A 101 17.14 5.56 -9.02
C GLN A 101 15.84 6.37 -8.98
N LEU A 102 14.74 5.80 -9.48
CA LEU A 102 13.43 6.43 -9.45
C LEU A 102 12.99 6.70 -8.00
N TYR A 103 13.16 5.73 -7.11
CA TYR A 103 12.84 5.87 -5.70
C TYR A 103 13.69 6.94 -5.02
N SER A 104 14.93 7.18 -5.46
CA SER A 104 15.78 8.22 -4.87
C SER A 104 15.40 9.65 -5.28
N THR A 105 14.63 9.82 -6.38
CA THR A 105 14.35 11.15 -6.95
C THR A 105 13.04 11.77 -6.45
N GLU A 106 12.23 11.00 -5.72
CA GLU A 106 11.02 11.46 -5.01
C GLU A 106 9.97 12.19 -5.87
N TYR A 107 9.83 11.81 -7.14
CA TYR A 107 8.85 12.43 -8.03
C TYR A 107 7.40 12.11 -7.63
N THR A 108 6.53 13.09 -7.81
CA THR A 108 5.07 12.90 -7.71
C THR A 108 4.55 12.22 -8.98
N PRO A 109 3.61 11.26 -8.88
CA PRO A 109 2.98 10.63 -10.05
C PRO A 109 2.31 11.65 -10.96
N GLU A 110 2.20 11.34 -12.26
CA GLU A 110 1.59 12.28 -13.21
C GLU A 110 0.10 12.54 -12.92
N LYS A 111 -0.37 13.75 -13.29
CA LYS A 111 -1.78 14.15 -13.18
C LYS A 111 -2.65 13.43 -14.23
N CYS A 112 -3.97 13.40 -14.01
CA CYS A 112 -4.90 12.73 -14.91
C CYS A 112 -4.81 13.23 -16.36
N ASP A 113 -4.62 14.54 -16.58
CA ASP A 113 -4.50 15.11 -17.94
C ASP A 113 -3.26 14.60 -18.68
N THR A 114 -2.14 14.49 -17.98
CA THR A 114 -0.90 13.94 -18.52
C THR A 114 -1.06 12.44 -18.84
N LEU A 115 -1.73 11.68 -17.96
CA LEU A 115 -2.02 10.27 -18.23
C LEU A 115 -2.95 10.08 -19.43
N ARG A 116 -3.93 10.97 -19.64
CA ARG A 116 -4.78 10.96 -20.85
C ARG A 116 -3.96 11.21 -22.10
N LEU A 117 -3.07 12.21 -22.08
CA LEU A 117 -2.19 12.54 -23.21
C LEU A 117 -1.28 11.37 -23.60
N HIS A 118 -0.78 10.62 -22.62
CA HIS A 118 0.07 9.45 -22.86
C HIS A 118 -0.71 8.13 -23.06
N ALA A 119 -2.04 8.20 -23.27
CA ALA A 119 -2.91 7.03 -23.43
C ALA A 119 -2.76 5.99 -22.30
N ARG A 120 -2.60 6.46 -21.06
CA ARG A 120 -2.48 5.64 -19.84
C ARG A 120 -3.70 5.76 -18.92
N CYS A 121 -4.72 6.51 -19.30
CA CYS A 121 -5.98 6.60 -18.57
C CYS A 121 -6.99 5.58 -19.13
N PRO A 122 -7.25 4.44 -18.45
CA PRO A 122 -8.15 3.40 -18.96
C PRO A 122 -9.62 3.83 -18.98
N VAL A 123 -9.99 4.82 -18.16
CA VAL A 123 -11.33 5.40 -18.13
C VAL A 123 -11.56 6.30 -19.34
N ALA A 124 -10.53 7.03 -19.77
CA ALA A 124 -10.62 7.88 -20.97
C ALA A 124 -10.63 7.04 -22.25
N SER A 125 -9.96 5.88 -22.27
CA SER A 125 -10.02 4.94 -23.40
C SER A 125 -11.27 4.05 -23.40
N GLY A 126 -12.11 4.12 -22.37
CA GLY A 126 -13.32 3.30 -22.26
C GLY A 126 -13.08 1.83 -21.87
N LEU A 127 -11.85 1.46 -21.50
CA LEU A 127 -11.51 0.10 -21.06
C LEU A 127 -12.07 -0.23 -19.68
N VAL A 128 -12.16 0.77 -18.81
CA VAL A 128 -12.65 0.63 -17.43
C VAL A 128 -13.75 1.65 -17.17
N ASP A 129 -14.87 1.20 -16.63
CA ASP A 129 -15.91 2.08 -16.10
C ASP A 129 -15.71 2.27 -14.59
N ASP A 130 -15.23 3.46 -14.20
CA ASP A 130 -15.12 3.85 -12.80
C ASP A 130 -15.81 5.20 -12.55
N GLN A 131 -16.89 5.17 -11.78
CA GLN A 131 -17.73 6.33 -11.47
C GLN A 131 -17.04 7.35 -10.54
N LEU A 132 -16.08 6.92 -9.71
CA LEU A 132 -15.28 7.83 -8.90
C LEU A 132 -14.27 8.57 -9.79
N CYS A 133 -13.67 7.86 -10.75
CA CYS A 133 -12.69 8.39 -11.70
C CYS A 133 -13.27 9.46 -12.63
N ARG A 134 -14.55 9.35 -12.98
CA ARG A 134 -15.27 10.31 -13.83
C ARG A 134 -15.66 11.62 -13.16
N ARG A 135 -15.48 11.76 -11.84
CA ARG A 135 -15.86 12.98 -11.12
C ARG A 135 -14.97 14.16 -11.52
N GLU A 136 -15.57 15.32 -11.73
CA GLU A 136 -14.86 16.53 -12.19
C GLU A 136 -13.74 16.99 -11.24
N TRP A 137 -13.92 16.83 -9.93
CA TRP A 137 -12.92 17.21 -8.92
C TRP A 137 -11.72 16.25 -8.86
N LEU A 138 -11.81 15.09 -9.52
CA LEU A 138 -10.79 14.04 -9.49
C LEU A 138 -9.72 14.25 -10.57
N THR A 139 -8.79 15.15 -10.29
CA THR A 139 -7.74 15.55 -11.24
C THR A 139 -6.41 14.82 -11.10
N HIS A 140 -6.27 13.91 -10.12
CA HIS A 140 -5.00 13.22 -9.83
C HIS A 140 -5.22 11.81 -9.27
N PRO A 141 -4.41 10.80 -9.65
CA PRO A 141 -4.45 9.46 -9.06
C PRO A 141 -4.37 9.41 -7.53
N LEU A 142 -3.55 10.25 -6.89
CA LEU A 142 -3.46 10.31 -5.43
C LEU A 142 -4.76 10.82 -4.77
N LYS A 143 -5.54 11.68 -5.44
CA LYS A 143 -6.87 12.05 -4.96
C LYS A 143 -7.83 10.87 -4.99
N TYR A 144 -7.70 9.97 -5.97
CA TYR A 144 -8.52 8.77 -6.08
C TYR A 144 -8.28 7.86 -4.87
N VAL A 145 -7.01 7.57 -4.59
CA VAL A 145 -6.61 6.73 -3.47
C VAL A 145 -7.12 7.29 -2.15
N ARG A 146 -6.87 8.59 -1.88
CA ARG A 146 -7.40 9.25 -0.67
C ARG A 146 -8.92 9.18 -0.57
N ALA A 147 -9.63 9.39 -1.68
CA ALA A 147 -11.09 9.31 -1.69
C ALA A 147 -11.60 7.89 -1.42
N LYS A 148 -10.89 6.87 -1.91
CA LYS A 148 -11.22 5.45 -1.69
C LYS A 148 -10.96 5.03 -0.25
N GLN A 149 -9.79 5.38 0.29
CA GLN A 149 -9.43 5.18 1.70
C GLN A 149 -10.43 5.85 2.66
N ARG A 150 -10.83 7.10 2.39
CA ARG A 150 -11.85 7.80 3.20
C ARG A 150 -13.23 7.13 3.13
N ARG A 151 -13.59 6.54 2.00
CA ARG A 151 -14.85 5.78 1.88
C ARG A 151 -14.77 4.50 2.68
N ARG A 152 -13.71 3.72 2.51
CA ARG A 152 -13.48 2.50 3.26
C ARG A 152 -13.52 2.75 4.77
N MET A 153 -12.78 3.73 5.28
CA MET A 153 -12.78 4.06 6.71
C MET A 153 -14.15 4.49 7.25
N ARG A 154 -15.04 5.00 6.41
CA ARG A 154 -16.42 5.34 6.79
C ARG A 154 -17.34 4.12 6.74
N ASP A 155 -17.13 3.25 5.76
CA ASP A 155 -18.01 2.12 5.46
C ASP A 155 -17.57 0.83 6.20
N GLU A 156 -16.32 0.76 6.69
CA GLU A 156 -15.79 -0.32 7.52
C GLU A 156 -16.38 -0.23 8.94
N PRO A 157 -17.15 -1.24 9.39
CA PRO A 157 -17.67 -1.25 10.75
C PRO A 157 -16.49 -1.25 11.75
N PRO A 158 -16.66 -0.66 12.95
CA PRO A 158 -15.63 -0.73 13.98
C PRO A 158 -15.17 -2.18 14.15
N PRO A 159 -13.86 -2.45 14.29
CA PRO A 159 -13.39 -3.80 14.56
C PRO A 159 -14.18 -4.33 15.75
N GLU A 160 -14.86 -5.47 15.57
CA GLU A 160 -15.59 -6.12 16.65
C GLU A 160 -14.66 -6.20 17.85
N ALA A 161 -15.04 -5.50 18.93
CA ALA A 161 -14.24 -5.48 20.15
C ALA A 161 -13.98 -6.94 20.53
N PHE A 162 -12.69 -7.31 20.60
CA PHE A 162 -12.26 -8.64 20.99
C PHE A 162 -13.12 -9.10 22.16
N ALA A 163 -14.00 -10.07 21.92
CA ALA A 163 -14.78 -10.69 22.96
C ALA A 163 -13.78 -11.19 24.00
N GLU A 164 -13.92 -10.68 25.23
CA GLU A 164 -13.09 -11.11 26.35
C GLU A 164 -13.09 -12.64 26.39
N PRO A 165 -11.93 -13.31 26.49
CA PRO A 165 -11.90 -14.74 26.62
C PRO A 165 -12.64 -15.11 27.91
N GLN A 166 -13.80 -15.75 27.76
CA GLN A 166 -14.51 -16.34 28.89
C GLN A 166 -13.57 -17.34 29.58
N PRO A 167 -13.42 -17.29 30.91
CA PRO A 167 -12.57 -18.23 31.62
C PRO A 167 -13.14 -19.64 31.42
N ALA A 168 -12.41 -20.46 30.65
CA ALA A 168 -12.70 -21.86 30.48
C ALA A 168 -12.73 -22.55 31.86
N ALA A 169 -13.87 -23.17 32.16
CA ALA A 169 -14.06 -23.99 33.34
C ALA A 169 -12.99 -25.09 33.39
N ALA A 170 -12.24 -25.13 34.50
CA ALA A 170 -11.34 -26.23 34.81
C ALA A 170 -12.17 -27.50 35.05
N THR A 171 -12.07 -28.47 34.15
CA THR A 171 -12.39 -29.87 34.44
C THR A 171 -11.07 -30.62 34.58
N THR A 172 -10.82 -31.09 35.79
CA THR A 172 -9.80 -32.07 36.11
C THR A 172 -10.28 -33.43 35.58
N ALA A 173 -9.53 -34.03 34.66
CA ALA A 173 -9.70 -35.42 34.29
C ALA A 173 -8.37 -36.16 34.57
N GLU A 174 -8.43 -37.08 35.53
CA GLU A 174 -7.38 -38.05 35.87
C GLU A 174 -6.96 -38.86 34.63
N ILE A 175 -5.66 -39.03 34.44
CA ILE A 175 -5.10 -40.05 33.55
C ILE A 175 -4.27 -40.98 34.42
N THR A 176 -4.84 -42.16 34.70
CA THR A 176 -4.13 -43.31 35.28
C THR A 176 -3.63 -44.18 34.12
N ALA A 177 -2.32 -44.37 33.99
CA ALA A 177 -1.72 -45.51 33.31
C ALA A 177 -0.20 -45.59 33.62
N GLU A 178 0.17 -46.59 34.42
CA GLU A 178 1.55 -47.08 34.60
C GLU A 178 2.18 -47.59 33.30
N PRO A 179 3.51 -47.46 33.12
CA PRO A 179 4.26 -48.38 32.29
C PRO A 179 5.22 -49.25 33.11
N GLN A 180 5.14 -50.56 32.90
CA GLN A 180 6.02 -51.58 33.47
C GLN A 180 7.40 -51.60 32.77
N ILE A 181 8.45 -51.74 33.58
CA ILE A 181 9.84 -51.97 33.17
C ILE A 181 10.14 -53.47 33.34
N PRO A 182 10.78 -54.14 32.37
CA PRO A 182 11.54 -55.35 32.63
C PRO A 182 13.05 -55.08 32.66
N ASP A 183 13.68 -55.75 33.62
CA ASP A 183 15.07 -55.63 34.06
C ASP A 183 16.06 -56.50 33.27
N GLU A 184 17.34 -56.14 33.45
CA GLU A 184 18.58 -56.94 33.35
C GLU A 184 19.31 -57.28 32.03
N ALA A 185 20.61 -56.97 32.05
CA ALA A 185 21.72 -57.26 31.12
C ALA A 185 22.38 -58.64 31.45
N PRO A 186 23.63 -59.01 31.08
CA PRO A 186 24.63 -58.46 30.12
C PRO A 186 25.36 -59.56 29.27
N SER A 187 26.41 -59.16 28.51
CA SER A 187 27.72 -59.88 28.37
C SER A 187 28.17 -60.33 26.96
N LYS A 188 29.42 -59.92 26.61
CA LYS A 188 30.40 -60.47 25.64
C LYS A 188 30.04 -60.38 24.15
N ALA A 189 30.95 -60.36 23.18
CA ALA A 189 32.39 -60.13 23.00
C ALA A 189 32.60 -60.24 21.47
N ASP A 190 33.77 -59.84 20.97
CA ASP A 190 34.29 -60.16 19.62
C ASP A 190 33.63 -59.44 18.44
N SER A 191 34.29 -59.11 17.35
CA SER A 191 35.70 -59.02 16.97
C SER A 191 35.68 -58.36 15.57
N GLN A 192 36.66 -57.49 15.33
CA GLN A 192 37.46 -57.37 14.10
C GLN A 192 36.83 -57.22 12.71
N ASP A 193 37.43 -56.28 11.96
CA ASP A 193 37.81 -56.36 10.54
C ASP A 193 36.72 -56.63 9.49
N ASN A 194 36.57 -55.72 8.51
CA ASN A 194 37.42 -55.71 7.31
C ASN A 194 36.79 -54.86 6.18
N ALA A 195 37.66 -54.15 5.47
CA ALA A 195 37.56 -53.61 4.10
C ALA A 195 36.49 -52.54 3.77
#